data_AF-A0A8J3P2H3-F1
#
_entry.id   AF-A0A8J3P2H3-F1
#
_cell.length_a   1.000
_cell.length_b   1.000
_cell.length_c   1.000
_cell.angle_alpha   90.00
_cell.angle_beta   90.00
_cell.angle_gamma   90.00
#
_symmetry.space_group_name_H-M   'P 1'
#
loop_
_entity.id
_entity.type
_entity.pdbx_description
1 polymer ?
#
loop_
_entity_poly.entity_id
_entity_poly.type
_entity_poly.pdbx_seq_one_letter_code
_entity_poly.pdbx_strand_id
1 'polypeptide(L)'
;MTVSLVYETHSPTLDNEAGFATGWLPGELSPTGLRRAAELGERRRGERIDLVVSSDLHRAVQTARIAFGGAGVEHRTDPRLREINYGELNGMPVGRLEAERPVRVDVPFPGGESYRQVVARTADLLEELAATQDGRRVLLVAHAANRYALAVLLAGADLAAQVTAPFTWQPGWAYTLPAGWVRPPTGPSAAGSAR
;
A
#
# COMPACT_ATOMS: atom_id res chain seq x y z
N MET A 1 -19.26 14.42 -3.49
CA MET A 1 -18.22 15.11 -2.70
C MET A 1 -16.90 14.41 -3.05
N THR A 2 -15.89 14.34 -2.17
CA THR A 2 -14.67 13.54 -2.42
C THR A 2 -14.34 12.70 -1.20
N VAL A 3 -13.62 11.60 -1.37
CA VAL A 3 -13.04 10.82 -0.27
C VAL A 3 -11.64 11.34 0.01
N SER A 4 -11.37 11.72 1.25
CA SER A 4 -10.00 12.07 1.68
C SER A 4 -9.27 10.79 2.06
N LEU A 5 -8.19 10.45 1.35
CA LEU A 5 -7.39 9.26 1.65
C LEU A 5 -6.12 9.66 2.40
N VAL A 6 -5.87 8.97 3.51
CA VAL A 6 -4.56 8.94 4.17
C VAL A 6 -3.99 7.54 3.97
N TYR A 7 -2.74 7.43 3.55
CA TYR A 7 -2.08 6.17 3.35
C TYR A 7 -0.89 6.04 4.29
N GLU A 8 -0.77 4.89 4.95
CA GLU A 8 0.36 4.51 5.79
C GLU A 8 0.80 3.09 5.38
N THR A 9 2.10 2.83 5.44
CA THR A 9 2.60 1.45 5.38
C THR A 9 2.50 0.82 6.77
N HIS A 10 2.42 -0.50 6.85
CA HIS A 10 2.57 -1.19 8.13
C HIS A 10 3.91 -0.83 8.77
N SER A 11 3.97 -0.94 10.10
CA SER A 11 5.20 -0.69 10.83
C SER A 11 6.26 -1.77 10.53
N PRO A 12 7.56 -1.46 10.70
CA PRO A 12 8.63 -2.41 10.40
C PRO A 12 8.47 -3.78 11.07
N THR A 13 8.78 -4.83 10.32
CA THR A 13 8.90 -6.21 10.83
C THR A 13 10.34 -6.59 11.13
N LEU A 14 10.52 -7.72 11.82
CA LEU A 14 11.85 -8.36 11.98
C LEU A 14 12.50 -8.61 10.61
N ASP A 15 11.74 -9.11 9.64
CA ASP A 15 12.22 -9.32 8.26
C ASP A 15 12.73 -8.01 7.64
N ASN A 16 11.96 -6.92 7.78
CA ASN A 16 12.35 -5.64 7.19
C ASN A 16 13.66 -5.13 7.76
N GLU A 17 13.84 -5.23 9.08
CA GLU A 17 15.07 -4.82 9.76
C GLU A 17 16.26 -5.71 9.39
N ALA A 18 16.00 -6.99 9.06
CA ALA A 18 16.99 -7.93 8.60
C ALA A 18 17.24 -7.89 7.06
N GLY A 19 16.56 -7.01 6.32
CA GLY A 19 16.74 -6.85 4.88
C GLY A 19 15.99 -7.88 4.00
N PHE A 20 14.97 -8.53 4.54
CA PHE A 20 14.11 -9.49 3.84
C PHE A 20 12.75 -8.87 3.49
N ALA A 21 12.23 -9.28 2.34
CA ALA A 21 10.90 -8.89 1.89
C ALA A 21 9.88 -9.95 2.30
N THR A 22 9.09 -9.66 3.34
CA THR A 22 8.09 -10.60 3.89
C THR A 22 7.09 -11.11 2.84
N GLY A 23 6.69 -10.26 1.87
CA GLY A 23 5.71 -10.64 0.86
C GLY A 23 4.37 -11.10 1.46
N TRP A 24 3.86 -12.25 1.03
CA TRP A 24 2.63 -12.84 1.56
C TRP A 24 2.80 -13.73 2.80
N LEU A 25 4.02 -13.78 3.37
CA LEU A 25 4.22 -14.39 4.68
C LEU A 25 3.57 -13.54 5.78
N PRO A 26 3.23 -14.11 6.95
CA PRO A 26 2.58 -13.35 8.03
C PRO A 26 3.38 -12.11 8.45
N GLY A 27 4.67 -12.31 8.72
CA GLY A 27 5.58 -11.30 9.27
C GLY A 27 5.25 -10.89 10.71
N GLU A 28 6.27 -10.59 11.50
CA GLU A 28 6.14 -10.14 12.88
C GLU A 28 6.67 -8.72 13.03
N LEU A 29 5.90 -7.81 13.64
CA LEU A 29 6.39 -6.47 13.94
C LEU A 29 7.60 -6.52 14.87
N SER A 30 8.66 -5.78 14.55
CA SER A 30 9.82 -5.67 15.43
C SER A 30 9.49 -4.85 16.68
N PRO A 31 10.35 -4.84 17.72
CA PRO A 31 10.19 -3.89 18.84
C PRO A 31 10.09 -2.43 18.38
N THR A 32 10.81 -2.06 17.32
CA THR A 32 10.68 -0.73 16.69
C THR A 32 9.36 -0.59 15.95
N GLY A 33 8.91 -1.64 15.27
CA GLY A 33 7.59 -1.72 14.64
C GLY A 33 6.45 -1.47 15.61
N LEU A 34 6.48 -2.12 16.78
CA LEU A 34 5.49 -1.92 17.85
C LEU A 34 5.46 -0.46 18.33
N ARG A 35 6.63 0.16 18.56
CA ARG A 35 6.70 1.58 18.93
C ARG A 35 6.16 2.49 17.83
N ARG A 36 6.55 2.28 16.58
CA ARG A 36 6.09 3.09 15.42
C ARG A 36 4.59 2.93 15.17
N ALA A 37 4.02 1.77 15.44
CA ALA A 37 2.57 1.55 15.36
C ALA A 37 1.83 2.39 16.42
N ALA A 38 2.36 2.49 17.65
CA ALA A 38 1.79 3.36 18.67
C ALA A 38 1.95 4.85 18.28
N GLU A 39 3.13 5.25 17.80
CA GLU A 39 3.40 6.60 17.30
C GLU A 39 2.47 7.00 16.14
N LEU A 40 2.09 6.06 15.27
CA LEU A 40 1.09 6.31 14.23
C LEU A 40 -0.25 6.77 14.84
N GLY A 41 -0.73 6.07 15.88
CA GLY A 41 -1.94 6.46 16.60
C GLY A 41 -1.82 7.86 17.20
N GLU A 42 -0.68 8.16 17.84
CA GLU A 42 -0.41 9.48 18.41
C GLU A 42 -0.36 10.59 17.36
N ARG A 43 0.34 10.38 16.24
CA ARG A 43 0.46 11.36 15.14
C ARG A 43 -0.89 11.75 14.56
N ARG A 44 -1.86 10.83 14.59
CA ARG A 44 -3.20 11.01 14.02
C ARG A 44 -4.24 11.34 15.09
N ARG A 45 -3.84 11.51 16.34
CA ARG A 45 -4.74 11.89 17.44
C ARG A 45 -5.39 13.23 17.13
N GLY A 46 -6.72 13.29 17.21
CA GLY A 46 -7.50 14.50 16.92
C GLY A 46 -7.79 14.71 15.43
N GLU A 47 -7.20 13.93 14.52
CA GLU A 47 -7.68 13.87 13.14
C GLU A 47 -9.01 13.11 13.09
N ARG A 48 -10.01 13.66 12.40
CA ARG A 48 -11.29 12.96 12.15
C ARG A 48 -11.10 11.90 11.07
N ILE A 49 -10.67 10.71 11.46
CA ILE A 49 -10.63 9.53 10.59
C ILE A 49 -11.97 8.80 10.75
N ASP A 50 -12.70 8.64 9.65
CA ASP A 50 -14.01 7.99 9.67
C ASP A 50 -13.92 6.47 9.56
N LEU A 51 -12.92 5.97 8.82
CA LEU A 51 -12.74 4.55 8.51
C LEU A 51 -11.25 4.23 8.38
N VAL A 52 -10.81 3.16 9.03
CA VAL A 52 -9.51 2.53 8.77
C VAL A 52 -9.74 1.27 7.93
N VAL A 53 -9.03 1.13 6.81
CA VAL A 53 -8.98 -0.10 6.02
C VAL A 53 -7.54 -0.59 5.99
N SER A 54 -7.27 -1.77 6.52
CA SER A 54 -5.94 -2.36 6.47
C SER A 54 -5.87 -3.54 5.50
N SER A 55 -4.68 -3.85 5.00
CA SER A 55 -4.37 -5.19 4.52
C SER A 55 -4.76 -6.23 5.58
N ASP A 56 -5.16 -7.42 5.14
CA ASP A 56 -5.47 -8.56 6.01
C ASP A 56 -4.21 -9.35 6.42
N LEU A 57 -3.01 -8.99 5.92
CA LEU A 57 -1.76 -9.56 6.41
C LEU A 57 -1.51 -9.15 7.86
N HIS A 58 -1.06 -10.10 8.68
CA HIS A 58 -0.95 -9.99 10.13
C HIS A 58 -0.29 -8.69 10.58
N ARG A 59 0.87 -8.33 10.02
CA ARG A 59 1.61 -7.11 10.36
C ARG A 59 0.82 -5.81 10.13
N ALA A 60 0.01 -5.73 9.08
CA ALA A 60 -0.80 -4.54 8.79
C ALA A 60 -2.00 -4.45 9.73
N VAL A 61 -2.66 -5.58 10.00
CA VAL A 61 -3.72 -5.68 11.01
C VAL A 61 -3.20 -5.30 12.39
N GLN A 62 -2.02 -5.80 12.77
CA GLN A 62 -1.40 -5.51 14.06
C GLN A 62 -1.03 -4.02 14.17
N THR A 63 -0.45 -3.42 13.12
CA THR A 63 -0.18 -1.97 13.09
C THR A 63 -1.47 -1.16 13.29
N ALA A 64 -2.52 -1.47 12.52
CA ALA A 64 -3.80 -0.75 12.62
C ALA A 64 -4.44 -0.92 14.00
N ARG A 65 -4.39 -2.13 14.58
CA ARG A 65 -4.92 -2.42 15.92
C ARG A 65 -4.21 -1.63 17.00
N ILE A 66 -2.88 -1.57 16.97
CA ILE A 66 -2.09 -0.80 17.95
C ILE A 66 -2.39 0.69 17.81
N ALA A 67 -2.47 1.21 16.58
CA ALA A 67 -2.68 2.64 16.35
C ALA A 67 -4.10 3.12 16.66
N PHE A 68 -5.13 2.31 16.34
CA PHE A 68 -6.53 2.77 16.31
C PHE A 68 -7.50 1.94 17.15
N GLY A 69 -7.07 0.82 17.74
CA GLY A 69 -7.95 -0.12 18.45
C GLY A 69 -8.72 0.49 19.64
N GLY A 70 -8.21 1.56 20.24
CA GLY A 70 -8.88 2.31 21.31
C GLY A 70 -9.60 3.59 20.87
N ALA A 71 -9.59 3.92 19.57
CA ALA A 71 -10.03 5.22 19.07
C ALA A 71 -11.54 5.29 18.73
N GLY A 72 -12.26 4.17 18.78
CA GLY A 72 -13.68 4.09 18.40
C GLY A 72 -13.94 4.33 16.90
N VAL A 73 -12.90 4.25 16.06
CA VAL A 73 -12.98 4.40 14.61
C VAL A 73 -13.41 3.08 13.98
N GLU A 74 -14.25 3.14 12.94
CA GLU A 74 -14.62 1.96 12.15
C GLU A 74 -13.35 1.33 11.53
N HIS A 75 -13.17 0.02 11.67
CA HIS A 75 -12.01 -0.69 11.13
C HIS A 75 -12.45 -1.95 10.39
N ARG A 76 -11.93 -2.14 9.17
CA ARG A 76 -12.05 -3.40 8.42
C ARG A 76 -10.73 -3.78 7.76
N THR A 77 -10.62 -5.05 7.37
CA THR A 77 -9.51 -5.56 6.57
C THR A 77 -9.93 -5.75 5.11
N ASP A 78 -8.98 -5.66 4.19
CA ASP A 78 -9.22 -5.87 2.76
C ASP A 78 -8.04 -6.59 2.06
N PRO A 79 -8.25 -7.76 1.44
CA PRO A 79 -7.18 -8.50 0.77
C PRO A 79 -6.65 -7.76 -0.48
N ARG A 80 -7.39 -6.82 -1.06
CA ARG A 80 -6.89 -5.98 -2.16
C ARG A 80 -5.75 -5.06 -1.73
N LEU A 81 -5.54 -4.87 -0.42
CA LEU A 81 -4.44 -4.13 0.16
C LEU A 81 -3.22 -4.99 0.51
N ARG A 82 -3.18 -6.30 0.22
CA ARG A 82 -1.98 -7.12 0.47
C ARG A 82 -0.74 -6.55 -0.24
N GLU A 83 0.45 -6.82 0.29
CA GLU A 83 1.71 -6.57 -0.43
C GLU A 83 1.69 -7.31 -1.77
N ILE A 84 2.59 -6.98 -2.69
CA ILE A 84 2.80 -7.84 -3.86
C ILE A 84 3.08 -9.29 -3.43
N ASN A 85 2.45 -10.25 -4.09
CA ASN A 85 2.82 -11.66 -3.92
C ASN A 85 4.11 -11.94 -4.69
N TYR A 86 5.23 -12.14 -3.99
CA TYR A 86 6.49 -12.53 -4.63
C TYR A 86 6.51 -14.02 -5.01
N GLY A 87 5.43 -14.77 -4.75
CA GLY A 87 5.28 -16.18 -5.07
C GLY A 87 6.36 -17.02 -4.39
N GLU A 88 7.16 -17.73 -5.18
CA GLU A 88 8.29 -18.53 -4.71
C GLU A 88 9.39 -17.70 -4.03
N LEU A 89 9.38 -16.36 -4.20
CA LEU A 89 10.37 -15.45 -3.64
C LEU A 89 9.89 -14.69 -2.40
N ASN A 90 8.73 -15.03 -1.83
CA ASN A 90 8.31 -14.48 -0.55
C ASN A 90 9.36 -14.80 0.54
N GLY A 91 9.76 -13.82 1.34
CA GLY A 91 10.79 -13.96 2.37
C GLY A 91 12.23 -13.85 1.85
N MET A 92 12.44 -13.57 0.55
CA MET A 92 13.79 -13.42 0.00
C MET A 92 14.43 -12.06 0.38
N PRO A 93 15.77 -11.95 0.33
CA PRO A 93 16.45 -10.66 0.50
C PRO A 93 15.93 -9.60 -0.46
N VAL A 94 15.73 -8.38 0.03
CA VAL A 94 15.22 -7.24 -0.77
C VAL A 94 16.09 -7.00 -2.01
N GLY A 95 17.42 -7.07 -1.88
CA GLY A 95 18.33 -6.87 -3.00
C GLY A 95 18.15 -7.87 -4.16
N ARG A 96 17.72 -9.11 -3.86
CA ARG A 96 17.36 -10.08 -4.91
C ARG A 96 16.11 -9.64 -5.67
N LEU A 97 15.11 -9.16 -4.95
CA LEU A 97 13.86 -8.71 -5.56
C LEU A 97 14.04 -7.41 -6.34
N GLU A 98 14.86 -6.48 -5.84
CA GLU A 98 15.19 -5.22 -6.50
C GLU A 98 15.75 -5.43 -7.91
N ALA A 99 16.62 -6.43 -8.08
CA ALA A 99 17.14 -6.81 -9.39
C ALA A 99 16.06 -7.30 -10.37
N GLU A 100 14.96 -7.87 -9.87
CA GLU A 100 13.86 -8.37 -10.71
C GLU A 100 12.79 -7.31 -11.00
N ARG A 101 12.65 -6.27 -10.16
CA ARG A 101 11.55 -5.28 -10.26
C ARG A 101 11.33 -4.67 -11.64
N PRO A 102 12.37 -4.30 -12.44
CA PRO A 102 12.16 -3.72 -13.76
C PRO A 102 11.36 -4.63 -14.70
N VAL A 103 11.61 -5.94 -14.65
CA VAL A 103 10.90 -6.93 -15.47
C VAL A 103 9.53 -7.26 -14.87
N ARG A 104 9.41 -7.18 -13.54
CA ARG A 104 8.21 -7.58 -12.79
C ARG A 104 7.09 -6.54 -12.80
N VAL A 105 7.26 -5.43 -13.51
CA VAL A 105 6.21 -4.43 -13.74
C VAL A 105 4.99 -5.10 -14.37
N ASP A 106 5.22 -5.82 -15.47
CA ASP A 106 4.19 -6.48 -16.27
C ASP A 106 4.22 -8.00 -16.18
N VAL A 107 5.38 -8.57 -15.90
CA VAL A 107 5.57 -10.02 -15.81
C VAL A 107 5.42 -10.45 -14.35
N PRO A 108 4.51 -11.38 -14.01
CA PRO A 108 4.37 -11.84 -12.63
C PRO A 108 5.64 -12.49 -12.09
N PHE A 109 5.86 -12.41 -10.78
CA PHE A 109 6.80 -13.31 -10.11
C PHE A 109 6.36 -14.78 -10.28
N PRO A 110 7.27 -15.76 -10.30
CA PRO A 110 6.90 -17.19 -10.34
C PRO A 110 5.96 -17.54 -9.18
N GLY A 111 4.75 -18.02 -9.50
CA GLY A 111 3.71 -18.29 -8.50
C GLY A 111 3.16 -17.05 -7.78
N GLY A 112 3.40 -15.85 -8.30
CA GLY A 112 3.09 -14.57 -7.66
C GLY A 112 2.31 -13.61 -8.55
N GLU A 113 2.49 -12.32 -8.28
CA GLU A 113 1.84 -11.21 -8.98
C GLU A 113 2.86 -10.33 -9.73
N SER A 114 2.43 -9.58 -10.73
CA SER A 114 3.17 -8.44 -11.26
C SER A 114 2.77 -7.17 -10.51
N TYR A 115 3.59 -6.11 -10.57
CA TYR A 115 3.20 -4.83 -9.98
C TYR A 115 1.94 -4.27 -10.63
N ARG A 116 1.70 -4.50 -11.93
CA ARG A 116 0.45 -4.10 -12.60
C ARG A 116 -0.78 -4.82 -12.05
N GLN A 117 -0.66 -6.08 -11.62
CA GLN A 117 -1.75 -6.79 -10.94
C GLN A 117 -2.06 -6.17 -9.57
N VAL A 118 -1.04 -5.72 -8.82
CA VAL A 118 -1.25 -4.97 -7.57
C VAL A 118 -1.97 -3.64 -7.83
N VAL A 119 -1.59 -2.92 -8.88
CA VAL A 119 -2.29 -1.69 -9.31
C VAL A 119 -3.76 -2.00 -9.60
N ALA A 120 -4.04 -3.09 -10.31
CA ALA A 120 -5.40 -3.48 -10.66
C ALA A 120 -6.28 -3.72 -9.43
N ARG A 121 -5.87 -4.59 -8.49
CA ARG A 121 -6.67 -4.84 -7.29
C ARG A 121 -6.76 -3.65 -6.35
N THR A 122 -5.74 -2.79 -6.32
CA THR A 122 -5.81 -1.52 -5.58
C THR A 122 -6.84 -0.57 -6.20
N ALA A 123 -6.93 -0.51 -7.53
CA ALA A 123 -7.96 0.27 -8.22
C ALA A 123 -9.37 -0.24 -7.90
N ASP A 124 -9.58 -1.56 -7.86
CA ASP A 124 -10.89 -2.14 -7.52
C ASP A 124 -11.35 -1.73 -6.10
N LEU A 125 -10.42 -1.54 -5.15
CA LEU A 125 -10.75 -0.96 -3.84
C LEU A 125 -11.10 0.52 -3.93
N LEU A 126 -10.34 1.30 -4.71
CA LEU A 126 -10.62 2.73 -4.88
C LEU A 126 -11.98 2.98 -5.53
N GLU A 127 -12.39 2.18 -6.51
CA GLU A 127 -13.73 2.26 -7.12
C GLU A 127 -14.84 2.08 -6.06
N GLU A 128 -14.71 1.07 -5.21
CA GLU A 128 -15.64 0.84 -4.10
C GLU A 128 -15.65 2.01 -3.10
N LEU A 129 -14.47 2.51 -2.69
CA LEU A 129 -14.38 3.61 -1.73
C LEU A 129 -14.98 4.89 -2.31
N ALA A 130 -14.73 5.19 -3.60
CA ALA A 130 -15.32 6.35 -4.28
C ALA A 130 -16.86 6.28 -4.33
N ALA A 131 -17.41 5.07 -4.47
CA ALA A 131 -18.86 4.85 -4.53
C ALA A 131 -19.54 4.86 -3.15
N THR A 132 -18.83 4.49 -2.07
CA THR A 132 -19.45 4.19 -0.78
C THR A 132 -19.04 5.11 0.37
N GLN A 133 -17.96 5.87 0.23
CA GLN A 133 -17.37 6.67 1.32
C GLN A 133 -17.33 8.17 1.02
N ASP A 134 -18.27 8.67 0.21
CA ASP A 134 -18.32 10.09 -0.19
C ASP A 134 -18.30 11.04 1.03
N GLY A 135 -17.41 12.02 1.01
CA GLY A 135 -17.23 12.98 2.11
C GLY A 135 -16.50 12.45 3.36
N ARG A 136 -16.14 11.16 3.41
CA ARG A 136 -15.41 10.56 4.54
C ARG A 136 -13.90 10.68 4.37
N ARG A 137 -13.18 10.67 5.51
CA ARG A 137 -11.72 10.51 5.57
C ARG A 137 -11.39 9.05 5.88
N VAL A 138 -10.81 8.36 4.90
CA VAL A 138 -10.42 6.95 4.98
C VAL A 138 -8.91 6.85 5.14
N LEU A 139 -8.45 6.11 6.16
CA LEU A 139 -7.04 5.79 6.36
C LEU A 139 -6.77 4.35 5.90
N LEU A 140 -5.79 4.18 5.03
CA LEU A 140 -5.34 2.89 4.52
C LEU A 140 -4.02 2.48 5.21
N VAL A 141 -3.95 1.25 5.74
CA VAL A 141 -2.70 0.67 6.30
C VAL A 141 -2.30 -0.56 5.49
N ALA A 142 -1.27 -0.43 4.64
CA ALA A 142 -0.88 -1.50 3.71
C ALA A 142 0.65 -1.56 3.52
N HIS A 143 1.14 -1.74 2.28
CA HIS A 143 2.55 -2.09 2.03
C HIS A 143 3.22 -1.24 0.93
N ALA A 144 4.47 -1.54 0.54
CA ALA A 144 5.17 -0.70 -0.41
C ALA A 144 4.51 -0.71 -1.80
N ALA A 145 4.05 -1.88 -2.28
CA ALA A 145 3.45 -1.99 -3.62
C ALA A 145 2.13 -1.21 -3.74
N ASN A 146 1.30 -1.14 -2.70
CA ASN A 146 0.07 -0.35 -2.73
C ASN A 146 0.37 1.16 -2.74
N ARG A 147 1.47 1.61 -2.12
CA ARG A 147 1.91 3.01 -2.24
C ARG A 147 2.25 3.35 -3.70
N TYR A 148 2.96 2.45 -4.39
CA TYR A 148 3.26 2.64 -5.81
C TYR A 148 1.98 2.69 -6.64
N ALA A 149 1.03 1.79 -6.36
CA ALA A 149 -0.27 1.80 -7.02
C ALA A 149 -1.03 3.12 -6.81
N LEU A 150 -1.06 3.66 -5.59
CA LEU A 150 -1.71 4.95 -5.32
C LEU A 150 -1.02 6.11 -6.04
N ALA A 151 0.33 6.11 -6.12
CA ALA A 151 1.06 7.12 -6.88
C ALA A 151 0.71 7.09 -8.38
N VAL A 152 0.55 5.89 -8.96
CA VAL A 152 0.10 5.74 -10.36
C VAL A 152 -1.35 6.21 -10.52
N LEU A 153 -2.25 5.67 -9.70
CA LEU A 153 -3.70 5.81 -9.86
C LEU A 153 -4.21 7.22 -9.53
N LEU A 154 -3.57 7.91 -8.58
CA LEU A 154 -4.05 9.19 -8.04
C LEU A 154 -3.11 10.37 -8.27
N ALA A 155 -1.85 10.12 -8.68
CA ALA A 155 -0.88 11.18 -8.97
C ALA A 155 -0.26 11.07 -10.37
N GLY A 156 -0.71 10.12 -11.20
CA GLY A 156 -0.23 9.96 -12.59
C GLY A 156 1.25 9.58 -12.70
N ALA A 157 1.84 9.00 -11.64
CA ALA A 157 3.23 8.57 -11.65
C ALA A 157 3.45 7.38 -12.60
N ASP A 158 4.66 7.26 -13.14
CA ASP A 158 5.06 6.10 -13.92
C ASP A 158 5.35 4.88 -13.02
N LEU A 159 4.70 3.74 -13.31
CA LEU A 159 4.81 2.54 -12.48
C LEU A 159 6.24 1.99 -12.45
N ALA A 160 6.93 1.95 -13.60
CA ALA A 160 8.28 1.41 -13.69
C ALA A 160 9.27 2.26 -12.87
N ALA A 161 9.14 3.58 -12.93
CA ALA A 161 9.89 4.51 -12.10
C ALA A 161 9.60 4.33 -10.61
N GLN A 162 8.35 4.12 -10.21
CA GLN A 162 8.00 3.93 -8.79
C GLN A 162 8.58 2.65 -8.20
N VAL A 163 8.55 1.53 -8.94
CA VAL A 163 9.00 0.24 -8.39
C VAL A 163 10.53 0.13 -8.33
N THR A 164 11.24 0.83 -9.22
CA THR A 164 12.71 0.79 -9.31
C THR A 164 13.41 1.85 -8.46
N ALA A 165 12.71 2.92 -8.07
CA ALA A 165 13.26 3.93 -7.19
C ALA A 165 13.48 3.38 -5.75
N PRO A 166 14.52 3.84 -5.05
CA PRO A 166 14.69 3.57 -3.62
C PRO A 166 13.43 3.95 -2.85
N PHE A 167 12.97 3.07 -1.96
CA PHE A 167 11.80 3.36 -1.15
C PHE A 167 12.16 4.31 -0.01
N THR A 168 11.70 5.56 -0.10
CA THR A 168 11.82 6.54 0.97
C THR A 168 10.55 6.56 1.80
N TRP A 169 10.62 6.03 3.02
CA TRP A 169 9.52 6.10 3.98
C TRP A 169 9.32 7.53 4.49
N GLN A 170 8.05 7.91 4.71
CA GLN A 170 7.66 9.16 5.36
C GLN A 170 6.39 8.95 6.21
N PRO A 171 6.01 9.88 7.11
CA PRO A 171 4.86 9.74 8.01
C PRO A 171 3.51 9.95 7.28
N GLY A 172 3.22 9.04 6.36
CA GLY A 172 1.99 8.96 5.59
C GLY A 172 2.01 9.74 4.28
N TRP A 173 1.00 9.45 3.46
CA TRP A 173 0.72 10.14 2.20
C TRP A 173 -0.76 10.54 2.19
N ALA A 174 -1.07 11.68 1.57
CA ALA A 174 -2.45 12.15 1.44
C ALA A 174 -2.84 12.18 -0.03
N TYR A 175 -4.06 11.71 -0.32
CA TYR A 175 -4.65 11.75 -1.65
C TYR A 175 -6.10 12.20 -1.57
N THR A 176 -6.62 12.69 -2.70
CA THR A 176 -8.05 12.96 -2.87
C THR A 176 -8.58 12.00 -3.92
N LEU A 177 -9.63 11.26 -3.56
CA LEU A 177 -10.34 10.37 -4.47
C LEU A 177 -11.67 11.04 -4.85
N PRO A 178 -11.85 11.52 -6.09
CA PRO A 178 -13.04 12.26 -6.47
C PRO A 178 -14.28 11.36 -6.53
N ALA A 179 -15.46 11.93 -6.29
CA ALA A 179 -16.72 11.22 -6.60
C ALA A 179 -16.77 10.86 -8.10
N GLY A 180 -17.22 9.65 -8.39
CA GLY A 180 -17.23 9.14 -9.76
C GLY A 180 -15.83 8.93 -10.34
N TRP A 181 -14.80 8.75 -9.49
CA TRP A 181 -13.46 8.39 -9.94
C TRP A 181 -13.52 7.21 -10.90
N VAL A 182 -13.00 7.41 -12.11
CA VAL A 182 -12.87 6.38 -13.12
C VAL A 182 -11.42 5.94 -13.14
N ARG A 183 -11.21 4.63 -13.05
CA ARG A 183 -9.88 4.03 -13.13
C ARG A 183 -9.14 4.51 -14.37
N PRO A 184 -7.94 5.10 -14.24
CA PRO A 184 -7.15 5.49 -15.39
C PRO A 184 -6.68 4.25 -16.16
N PRO A 185 -6.50 4.35 -17.49
CA PRO A 185 -6.01 3.24 -18.29
C PRO A 185 -4.65 2.78 -17.78
N THR A 186 -4.57 1.54 -17.29
CA THR A 186 -3.34 0.96 -16.75
C THR A 186 -2.49 0.34 -17.88
N GLY A 187 -2.34 1.01 -19.02
CA GLY A 187 -1.43 0.60 -20.10
C GLY A 187 -0.05 1.24 -19.97
N PRO A 188 0.98 0.82 -20.71
CA PRO A 188 2.18 1.64 -20.86
C PRO A 188 1.78 3.00 -21.40
N SER A 189 2.19 4.08 -20.72
CA SER A 189 2.05 5.43 -21.26
C SER A 189 2.77 5.46 -22.61
N ALA A 190 2.04 5.72 -23.69
CA ALA A 190 2.63 6.01 -24.99
C ALA A 190 3.29 7.40 -24.95
N ALA A 191 4.33 7.56 -24.15
CA ALA A 191 5.15 8.75 -24.09
C ALA A 191 6.54 8.39 -24.63
N GLY A 192 6.81 8.81 -25.87
CA GLY A 192 8.18 8.92 -26.37
C GLY A 192 8.53 8.10 -27.61
N SER A 193 7.77 8.21 -28.70
CA SER A 193 8.33 8.09 -30.05
C SER A 193 8.27 9.45 -30.74
N ALA A 194 9.09 10.38 -30.26
CA ALA A 194 9.55 11.50 -31.06
C ALA A 194 11.02 11.19 -31.38
N ARG A 195 11.26 10.82 -32.64
CA ARG A 195 12.59 10.83 -33.25
C ARG A 195 13.00 12.26 -33.53
#